data_AF-A0A8C7XL15-F1
#
_entry.id   AF-A0A8C7XL15-F1
#
_cell.length_a   1.000
_cell.length_b   1.000
_cell.length_c   1.000
_cell.angle_alpha   90.00
_cell.angle_beta   90.00
_cell.angle_gamma   90.00
#
_symmetry.space_group_name_H-M   'P 1'
#
loop_
_entity.id
_entity.type
_entity.pdbx_description
1 polymer ?
#
loop_
_entity_poly.entity_id
_entity_poly.type
_entity_poly.pdbx_seq_one_letter_code
_entity_poly.pdbx_strand_id
1 'polypeptide(L)'
;MRDRTKELDNKAEASDEENEEKTALMSKPGSSSTKEDKENEAFFKKVQEIHEGLLNLKRMVSELENKQKTVLGVALPEESMKKELQTLREEIKTLASQIQRKLKSIESKKSDDDGKYIPINVRMQRTQHAILSKEFVELMGHCNTIQAKYRDRNVERIQRQLKITGTNVTEEELDTMLQNGQTDVFTQNILNDAKATKQALNEIESRHDEILKLERSVRDLHDMFQYLAMEVEAQGEMVNRIEENIKQSSDYVESAAKNTQQAVTYQNKARKNFAVLLFFLNLIFTIVCERIKRFILCF
;
A
#
# COMPACT_ATOMS: atom_id res chain seq x y z
N MET A 1 -8.05 -3.43 -28.77
CA MET A 1 -8.53 -2.17 -29.38
C MET A 1 -7.76 -1.96 -30.67
N ARG A 2 -8.43 -1.60 -31.76
CA ARG A 2 -7.76 -1.24 -33.02
C ARG A 2 -7.11 0.12 -32.86
N ASP A 3 -5.86 0.23 -33.26
CA ASP A 3 -5.11 1.48 -33.25
C ASP A 3 -5.70 2.44 -34.31
N ARG A 4 -6.30 3.53 -33.83
CA ARG A 4 -6.90 4.60 -34.66
C ARG A 4 -6.07 5.88 -34.65
N THR A 5 -4.84 5.85 -34.11
CA THR A 5 -3.97 7.02 -34.05
C THR A 5 -3.74 7.65 -35.43
N LYS A 6 -3.59 6.84 -36.47
CA LYS A 6 -3.43 7.31 -37.86
C LYS A 6 -4.65 8.02 -38.44
N GLU A 7 -5.86 7.71 -37.95
CA GLU A 7 -7.08 8.41 -38.38
C GLU A 7 -7.18 9.82 -37.76
N LEU A 8 -6.46 10.06 -36.66
CA LEU A 8 -6.41 11.37 -35.99
C LEU A 8 -5.39 12.30 -36.65
N ASP A 9 -4.24 11.79 -37.08
CA ASP A 9 -3.24 12.57 -37.85
C ASP A 9 -3.81 13.08 -39.19
N ASN A 10 -4.44 12.19 -39.96
CA ASN A 10 -5.02 12.56 -41.27
C ASN A 10 -6.18 13.58 -41.15
N LYS A 11 -6.79 13.71 -39.98
CA LYS A 11 -7.89 14.65 -39.74
C LYS A 11 -7.40 16.00 -39.24
N ALA A 12 -6.21 16.06 -38.65
CA ALA A 12 -5.56 17.30 -38.25
C ALA A 12 -5.04 18.07 -39.47
N GLU A 13 -4.41 17.40 -40.43
CA GLU A 13 -3.91 18.03 -41.67
C GLU A 13 -5.03 18.58 -42.57
N ALA A 14 -6.23 18.00 -42.52
CA ALA A 14 -7.39 18.44 -43.32
C ALA A 14 -8.21 19.57 -42.65
N SER A 15 -7.90 19.94 -41.40
CA SER A 15 -8.68 20.92 -40.63
C SER A 15 -8.04 22.31 -40.50
N ASP A 16 -6.85 22.50 -41.06
CA ASP A 16 -6.09 23.76 -40.92
C ASP A 16 -6.57 24.91 -41.84
N GLU A 17 -7.55 24.70 -42.73
CA GLU A 17 -8.06 25.77 -43.61
C GLU A 17 -9.40 26.42 -43.18
N GLU A 18 -10.10 25.93 -42.16
CA GLU A 18 -11.33 26.57 -41.69
C GLU A 18 -11.52 26.41 -40.16
N ASN A 19 -11.00 27.36 -39.36
CA ASN A 19 -11.63 27.88 -38.14
C ASN A 19 -10.64 28.76 -37.32
N GLU A 20 -10.67 30.07 -37.56
CA GLU A 20 -10.02 31.08 -36.70
C GLU A 20 -10.71 31.24 -35.32
N GLU A 21 -11.72 30.44 -34.99
CA GLU A 21 -12.50 30.58 -33.74
C GLU A 21 -12.58 29.29 -32.91
N LYS A 22 -11.55 28.44 -32.99
CA LYS A 22 -11.30 27.39 -31.99
C LYS A 22 -9.85 27.43 -31.57
N THR A 23 -9.45 28.52 -30.91
CA THR A 23 -8.31 28.44 -29.98
C THR A 23 -8.71 27.42 -28.93
N ALA A 24 -8.28 26.17 -29.15
CA ALA A 24 -8.44 25.10 -28.20
C ALA A 24 -8.02 25.64 -26.83
N LEU A 25 -8.84 25.39 -25.82
CA LEU A 25 -8.40 25.38 -24.44
C LEU A 25 -7.36 24.26 -24.30
N MET A 26 -6.19 24.41 -24.94
CA MET A 26 -4.98 23.80 -24.45
C MET A 26 -4.79 24.44 -23.09
N SER A 27 -5.31 23.77 -22.06
CA SER A 27 -4.81 23.91 -20.72
C SER A 27 -3.30 23.72 -20.85
N LYS A 28 -2.56 24.83 -20.87
CA LYS A 28 -1.12 24.84 -20.66
C LYS A 28 -0.88 23.85 -19.52
N PRO A 29 -0.01 22.84 -19.67
CA PRO A 29 0.23 21.89 -18.59
C PRO A 29 0.50 22.74 -17.37
N GLY A 30 -0.35 22.56 -16.35
CA GLY A 30 -0.31 23.38 -15.16
C GLY A 30 1.14 23.44 -14.72
N SER A 31 1.61 24.62 -14.37
CA SER A 31 2.87 24.76 -13.64
C SER A 31 2.69 23.99 -12.34
N SER A 32 2.90 22.67 -12.35
CA SER A 32 3.28 21.94 -11.16
C SER A 32 4.42 22.75 -10.61
N SER A 33 4.25 23.24 -9.38
CA SER A 33 5.37 23.92 -8.76
C SER A 33 6.51 22.91 -8.76
N THR A 34 7.74 23.31 -9.07
CA THR A 34 8.92 22.42 -9.08
C THR A 34 9.11 21.66 -7.75
N LYS A 35 8.37 22.07 -6.71
CA LYS A 35 8.22 21.42 -5.42
C LYS A 35 7.29 20.19 -5.46
N GLU A 36 6.13 20.27 -6.11
CA GLU A 36 5.18 19.15 -6.25
C GLU A 36 5.79 17.99 -7.06
N ASP A 37 6.53 18.29 -8.13
CA ASP A 37 7.19 17.25 -8.93
C ASP A 37 8.25 16.50 -8.14
N LYS A 38 9.04 17.21 -7.32
CA LYS A 38 10.05 16.61 -6.44
C LYS A 38 9.42 15.77 -5.33
N GLU A 39 8.30 16.22 -4.76
CA GLU A 39 7.58 15.47 -3.73
C GLU A 39 6.96 14.19 -4.31
N ASN A 40 6.42 14.25 -5.53
CA ASN A 40 5.91 13.08 -6.25
C ASN A 40 7.02 12.10 -6.60
N GLU A 41 8.16 12.57 -7.12
CA GLU A 41 9.32 11.71 -7.43
C GLU A 41 9.84 10.98 -6.19
N ALA A 42 9.96 11.70 -5.06
CA ALA A 42 10.34 11.10 -3.78
C ALA A 42 9.32 10.05 -3.29
N PHE A 43 8.03 10.30 -3.49
CA PHE A 43 6.97 9.33 -3.18
C PHE A 43 7.07 8.08 -4.05
N PHE A 44 7.19 8.23 -5.37
CA PHE A 44 7.30 7.10 -6.29
C PHE A 44 8.56 6.26 -6.02
N LYS A 45 9.67 6.90 -5.65
CA LYS A 45 10.87 6.19 -5.21
C LYS A 45 10.59 5.30 -3.99
N LYS A 46 9.88 5.82 -2.97
CA LYS A 46 9.49 5.01 -1.81
C LYS A 46 8.57 3.86 -2.18
N VAL A 47 7.60 4.08 -3.07
CA VAL A 47 6.70 3.05 -3.59
C VAL A 47 7.49 1.94 -4.29
N GLN A 48 8.44 2.31 -5.15
CA GLN A 48 9.30 1.35 -5.83
C GLN A 48 10.14 0.54 -4.83
N GLU A 49 10.75 1.19 -3.86
CA GLU A 49 11.52 0.51 -2.81
C GLU A 49 10.67 -0.47 -1.98
N ILE A 50 9.39 -0.15 -1.73
CA ILE A 50 8.45 -1.06 -1.07
C ILE A 50 8.17 -2.27 -1.96
N HIS A 51 7.91 -2.04 -3.25
CA HIS A 51 7.60 -3.10 -4.19
C HIS A 51 8.79 -4.06 -4.38
N GLU A 52 10.01 -3.54 -4.52
CA GLU A 52 11.24 -4.35 -4.53
C GLU A 52 11.42 -5.13 -3.22
N GLY A 53 11.11 -4.51 -2.08
CA GLY A 53 11.10 -5.17 -0.78
C GLY A 53 10.12 -6.35 -0.72
N LEU A 54 8.89 -6.16 -1.21
CA LEU A 54 7.85 -7.20 -1.28
C LEU A 54 8.27 -8.38 -2.16
N LEU A 55 8.86 -8.10 -3.34
CA LEU A 55 9.38 -9.14 -4.23
C LEU A 55 10.51 -9.94 -3.57
N ASN A 56 11.43 -9.26 -2.88
CA ASN A 56 12.50 -9.94 -2.15
C ASN A 56 11.95 -10.78 -0.98
N LEU A 57 10.99 -10.24 -0.23
CA LEU A 57 10.32 -10.95 0.86
C LEU A 57 9.62 -12.21 0.34
N LYS A 58 8.95 -12.14 -0.81
CA LYS A 58 8.32 -13.28 -1.47
C LYS A 58 9.32 -14.37 -1.84
N ARG A 59 10.50 -13.98 -2.36
CA ARG A 59 11.60 -14.92 -2.65
C ARG A 59 12.10 -15.60 -1.37
N MET A 60 12.29 -14.84 -0.30
CA MET A 60 12.77 -15.37 0.98
C MET A 60 11.76 -16.32 1.63
N VAL A 61 10.45 -16.01 1.57
CA VAL A 61 9.39 -16.92 2.04
C VAL A 61 9.38 -18.22 1.25
N SER A 62 9.59 -18.16 -0.07
CA SER A 62 9.71 -19.36 -0.91
C SER A 62 10.97 -20.18 -0.57
N GLU A 63 12.09 -19.50 -0.29
CA GLU A 63 13.32 -20.15 0.16
C GLU A 63 13.14 -20.83 1.52
N LEU A 64 12.40 -20.19 2.44
CA LEU A 64 12.07 -20.73 3.75
C LEU A 64 11.28 -22.03 3.63
N GLU A 65 10.25 -22.05 2.79
CA GLU A 65 9.47 -23.26 2.52
C GLU A 65 10.34 -24.40 1.98
N ASN A 66 11.28 -24.10 1.08
CA ASN A 66 12.18 -25.10 0.52
C ASN A 66 13.15 -25.65 1.57
N LYS A 67 13.76 -24.79 2.39
CA LYS A 67 14.65 -25.25 3.48
C LYS A 67 13.88 -26.08 4.50
N GLN A 68 12.65 -25.70 4.82
CA GLN A 68 11.77 -26.47 5.68
C GLN A 68 11.51 -27.89 5.16
N LYS A 69 11.24 -28.04 3.86
CA LYS A 69 11.10 -29.36 3.21
C LYS A 69 12.37 -30.19 3.35
N THR A 70 13.54 -29.60 3.14
CA THR A 70 14.84 -30.28 3.32
C THR A 70 15.03 -30.75 4.76
N VAL A 71 14.75 -29.88 5.74
CA VAL A 71 14.89 -30.21 7.18
C VAL A 71 13.90 -31.29 7.62
N LEU A 72 12.70 -31.36 7.05
CA LEU A 72 11.73 -32.45 7.30
C LEU A 72 12.10 -33.77 6.62
N GLY A 73 12.98 -33.72 5.60
CA GLY A 73 13.49 -34.90 4.90
C GLY A 73 14.48 -35.71 5.73
N VAL A 74 15.08 -35.11 6.77
CA VAL A 74 16.10 -35.74 7.63
C VAL A 74 15.54 -35.95 9.04
N ALA A 75 15.71 -37.17 9.58
CA ALA A 75 15.28 -37.52 10.93
C ALA A 75 15.95 -36.62 12.00
N LEU A 76 17.28 -36.52 11.94
CA LEU A 76 18.10 -35.66 12.80
C LEU A 76 18.84 -34.63 11.93
N PRO A 77 18.30 -33.42 11.76
CA PRO A 77 18.96 -32.36 11.00
C PRO A 77 20.26 -31.93 11.67
N GLU A 78 21.27 -31.68 10.86
CA GLU A 78 22.48 -30.99 11.29
C GLU A 78 22.17 -29.59 11.82
N GLU A 79 22.98 -29.15 12.78
CA GLU A 79 22.86 -27.83 13.40
C GLU A 79 23.02 -26.67 12.40
N SER A 80 23.77 -26.89 11.31
CA SER A 80 23.90 -25.98 10.17
C SER A 80 22.55 -25.66 9.54
N MET A 81 21.76 -26.69 9.21
CA MET A 81 20.44 -26.55 8.60
C MET A 81 19.46 -25.80 9.51
N LYS A 82 19.50 -26.07 10.82
CA LYS A 82 18.67 -25.38 11.82
C LYS A 82 19.04 -23.90 11.93
N LYS A 83 20.34 -23.60 11.96
CA LYS A 83 20.84 -22.22 11.98
C LYS A 83 20.43 -21.46 10.73
N GLU A 84 20.52 -22.07 9.55
CA GLU A 84 20.08 -21.46 8.31
C GLU A 84 18.59 -21.12 8.29
N LEU A 85 17.74 -22.01 8.82
CA LEU A 85 16.31 -21.71 9.00
C LEU A 85 16.09 -20.52 9.93
N GLN A 86 16.81 -20.47 11.05
CA GLN A 86 16.67 -19.37 11.99
C GLN A 86 17.14 -18.04 11.40
N THR A 87 18.29 -18.03 10.73
CA THR A 87 18.80 -16.84 10.03
C THR A 87 17.77 -16.32 9.04
N LEU A 88 17.20 -17.21 8.21
CA LEU A 88 16.21 -16.80 7.22
C LEU A 88 14.92 -16.26 7.86
N ARG A 89 14.48 -16.82 9.00
CA ARG A 89 13.34 -16.27 9.78
C ARG A 89 13.63 -14.85 10.28
N GLU A 90 14.83 -14.61 10.82
CA GLU A 90 15.23 -13.27 11.30
C GLU A 90 15.37 -12.25 10.16
N GLU A 91 15.90 -12.67 9.00
CA GLU A 91 15.98 -11.82 7.82
C GLU A 91 14.58 -11.47 7.29
N ILE A 92 13.66 -12.44 7.22
CA ILE A 92 12.24 -12.22 6.86
C ILE A 92 11.60 -11.21 7.82
N LYS A 93 11.79 -11.39 9.14
CA LYS A 93 11.28 -10.46 10.16
C LYS A 93 11.83 -9.05 9.97
N THR A 94 13.13 -8.93 9.71
CA THR A 94 13.80 -7.64 9.52
C THR A 94 13.27 -6.92 8.29
N LEU A 95 13.18 -7.63 7.16
CA LEU A 95 12.68 -7.06 5.90
C LEU A 95 11.19 -6.69 6.01
N ALA A 96 10.37 -7.55 6.61
CA ALA A 96 8.96 -7.28 6.87
C ALA A 96 8.78 -6.01 7.74
N SER A 97 9.59 -5.85 8.79
CA SER A 97 9.60 -4.66 9.64
C SER A 97 9.98 -3.40 8.87
N GLN A 98 10.95 -3.49 7.96
CA GLN A 98 11.36 -2.36 7.12
C GLN A 98 10.25 -1.96 6.16
N ILE A 99 9.61 -2.93 5.49
CA ILE A 99 8.49 -2.68 4.58
C ILE A 99 7.32 -2.05 5.34
N GLN A 100 6.97 -2.58 6.51
CA GLN A 100 5.91 -2.01 7.36
C GLN A 100 6.18 -0.53 7.71
N ARG A 101 7.42 -0.18 8.08
CA ARG A 101 7.80 1.22 8.36
C ARG A 101 7.69 2.11 7.11
N LYS A 102 8.09 1.59 5.95
CA LYS A 102 7.98 2.33 4.68
C LYS A 102 6.52 2.54 4.27
N LEU A 103 5.67 1.51 4.42
CA LEU A 103 4.22 1.60 4.21
C LEU A 103 3.61 2.71 5.07
N LYS A 104 3.87 2.69 6.39
CA LYS A 104 3.45 3.76 7.31
C LYS A 104 3.94 5.15 6.90
N SER A 105 5.11 5.25 6.28
CA SER A 105 5.67 6.54 5.85
C SER A 105 5.05 7.13 4.59
N ILE A 106 4.34 6.30 3.81
CA ILE A 106 3.61 6.72 2.60
C ILE A 106 2.09 6.81 2.84
N GLU A 107 1.64 6.45 4.04
CA GLU A 107 0.25 6.60 4.48
C GLU A 107 -0.15 8.08 4.46
N SER A 108 -1.18 8.41 3.68
CA SER A 108 -1.77 9.76 3.70
C SER A 108 -2.77 9.85 4.86
N LYS A 109 -2.61 10.83 5.76
CA LYS A 109 -3.60 11.08 6.80
C LYS A 109 -4.95 11.45 6.17
N LYS A 110 -6.05 10.87 6.67
CA LYS A 110 -7.40 11.35 6.36
C LYS A 110 -7.54 12.77 6.91
N SER A 111 -8.01 13.71 6.10
CA SER A 111 -8.26 15.09 6.52
C SER A 111 -9.75 15.28 6.77
N ASP A 112 -10.13 16.12 7.74
CA ASP A 112 -11.55 16.41 8.05
C ASP A 112 -12.30 17.08 6.87
N ASP A 113 -11.58 17.55 5.83
CA ASP A 113 -12.11 18.16 4.60
C ASP A 113 -12.30 17.15 3.44
N ASP A 114 -12.04 15.86 3.67
CA ASP A 114 -12.19 14.78 2.67
C ASP A 114 -13.62 14.68 2.09
N GLY A 115 -14.61 15.37 2.68
CA GLY A 115 -15.99 15.44 2.21
C GLY A 115 -16.24 16.39 1.03
N LYS A 116 -15.29 17.29 0.67
CA LYS A 116 -15.53 18.32 -0.36
C LYS A 116 -14.67 18.19 -1.61
N TYR A 117 -13.37 17.89 -1.46
CA TYR A 117 -12.47 17.65 -2.58
C TYR A 117 -11.19 16.95 -2.12
N ILE A 118 -10.83 15.83 -2.78
CA ILE A 118 -9.56 15.13 -2.53
C ILE A 118 -8.63 15.35 -3.73
N PRO A 119 -7.48 16.03 -3.54
CA PRO A 119 -6.51 16.26 -4.60
C PRO A 119 -6.00 14.96 -5.25
N ILE A 120 -5.66 15.03 -6.54
CA ILE A 120 -5.23 13.85 -7.33
C ILE A 120 -4.03 13.14 -6.71
N ASN A 121 -3.03 13.91 -6.25
CA ASN A 121 -1.84 13.37 -5.58
C ASN A 121 -2.21 12.59 -4.32
N VAL A 122 -3.13 13.10 -3.48
CA VAL A 122 -3.59 12.40 -2.27
C VAL A 122 -4.32 11.11 -2.62
N ARG A 123 -5.21 11.11 -3.63
CA ARG A 123 -5.89 9.89 -4.09
C ARG A 123 -4.92 8.84 -4.63
N MET A 124 -3.93 9.29 -5.40
CA MET A 124 -2.86 8.43 -5.92
C MET A 124 -2.07 7.81 -4.77
N GLN A 125 -1.67 8.60 -3.76
CA GLN A 125 -0.96 8.08 -2.59
C GLN A 125 -1.78 7.05 -1.82
N ARG A 126 -3.06 7.32 -1.56
CA ARG A 126 -4.00 6.37 -0.91
C ARG A 126 -4.12 5.07 -1.68
N THR A 127 -4.27 5.16 -3.00
CA THR A 127 -4.42 3.99 -3.87
C THR A 127 -3.16 3.13 -3.83
N GLN A 128 -1.99 3.74 -3.97
CA GLN A 128 -0.71 3.03 -3.92
C GLN A 128 -0.46 2.39 -2.56
N HIS A 129 -0.67 3.14 -1.48
CA HIS A 129 -0.55 2.63 -0.12
C HIS A 129 -1.46 1.41 0.10
N ALA A 130 -2.73 1.48 -0.32
CA ALA A 130 -3.67 0.41 -0.09
C ALA A 130 -3.37 -0.85 -0.91
N ILE A 131 -2.92 -0.70 -2.16
CA ILE A 131 -2.48 -1.84 -3.00
C ILE A 131 -1.28 -2.53 -2.36
N LEU A 132 -0.25 -1.78 -1.97
CA LEU A 132 0.97 -2.33 -1.37
C LEU A 132 0.71 -2.95 0.01
N SER A 133 -0.14 -2.33 0.83
CA SER A 133 -0.54 -2.88 2.13
C SER A 133 -1.34 -4.18 1.96
N LYS A 134 -2.23 -4.25 0.97
CA LYS A 134 -2.94 -5.50 0.64
C LYS A 134 -1.96 -6.60 0.21
N GLU A 135 -1.03 -6.31 -0.69
CA GLU A 135 -0.01 -7.27 -1.14
C GLU A 135 0.86 -7.75 0.02
N PHE A 136 1.25 -6.85 0.93
CA PHE A 136 1.99 -7.20 2.14
C PHE A 136 1.21 -8.16 3.04
N VAL A 137 -0.06 -7.84 3.34
CA VAL A 137 -0.92 -8.69 4.19
C VAL A 137 -1.13 -10.06 3.56
N GLU A 138 -1.37 -10.15 2.25
CA GLU A 138 -1.51 -11.42 1.53
C GLU A 138 -0.24 -12.26 1.60
N LEU A 139 0.93 -11.66 1.34
CA LEU A 139 2.22 -12.35 1.40
C LEU A 139 2.51 -12.90 2.80
N MET A 140 2.16 -12.14 3.82
CA MET A 140 2.43 -12.54 5.19
C MET A 140 1.42 -13.53 5.74
N GLY A 141 0.16 -13.47 5.30
CA GLY A 141 -0.80 -14.56 5.49
C GLY A 141 -0.33 -15.86 4.84
N HIS A 142 0.30 -15.78 3.65
CA HIS A 142 0.91 -16.92 3.00
C HIS A 142 2.11 -17.48 3.79
N CYS A 143 3.00 -16.61 4.29
CA CYS A 143 4.09 -17.01 5.18
C CYS A 143 3.56 -17.73 6.43
N ASN A 144 2.54 -17.19 7.09
CA ASN A 144 1.90 -17.82 8.25
C ASN A 144 1.34 -19.22 7.91
N THR A 145 0.71 -19.36 6.73
CA THR A 145 0.20 -20.65 6.25
C THR A 145 1.32 -21.69 6.06
N ILE A 146 2.47 -21.27 5.52
CA ILE A 146 3.65 -22.15 5.37
C ILE A 146 4.18 -22.57 6.74
N GLN A 147 4.31 -21.63 7.67
CA GLN A 147 4.79 -21.89 9.04
C GLN A 147 3.83 -22.84 9.79
N ALA A 148 2.52 -22.65 9.69
CA ALA A 148 1.52 -23.55 10.28
C ALA A 148 1.64 -24.98 9.72
N LYS A 149 1.72 -25.13 8.40
CA LYS A 149 1.96 -26.44 7.78
C LYS A 149 3.25 -27.09 8.27
N TYR A 150 4.32 -26.30 8.44
CA TYR A 150 5.58 -26.81 8.98
C TYR A 150 5.42 -27.29 10.43
N ARG A 151 4.68 -26.55 11.28
CA ARG A 151 4.33 -26.99 12.65
C ARG A 151 3.66 -28.35 12.62
N ASP A 152 2.58 -28.48 11.85
CA ASP A 152 1.77 -29.71 11.79
C ASP A 152 2.62 -30.92 11.38
N ARG A 153 3.52 -30.74 10.41
CA ARG A 153 4.46 -31.80 10.00
C ARG A 153 5.44 -32.20 11.10
N ASN A 154 5.90 -31.27 11.93
CA ASN A 154 6.77 -31.61 13.07
C ASN A 154 5.97 -32.34 14.16
N VAL A 155 4.71 -31.96 14.40
CA VAL A 155 3.80 -32.66 15.33
C VAL A 155 3.53 -34.09 14.86
N GLU A 156 3.20 -34.30 13.57
CA GLU A 156 3.03 -35.62 12.96
C GLU A 156 4.28 -36.51 13.15
N ARG A 157 5.48 -35.93 13.01
CA ARG A 157 6.76 -36.63 13.22
C ARG A 157 6.93 -37.04 14.68
N ILE A 158 6.69 -36.14 15.63
CA ILE A 158 6.76 -36.43 17.07
C ILE A 158 5.78 -37.55 17.43
N GLN A 159 4.53 -37.46 16.96
CA GLN A 159 3.52 -38.48 17.21
C GLN A 159 3.93 -39.85 16.66
N ARG A 160 4.57 -39.89 15.48
CA ARG A 160 5.10 -41.12 14.90
C ARG A 160 6.22 -41.72 15.75
N GLN A 161 7.13 -40.90 16.27
CA GLN A 161 8.20 -41.37 17.15
C GLN A 161 7.66 -41.90 18.48
N LEU A 162 6.65 -41.24 19.07
CA LEU A 162 5.97 -41.73 20.27
C LEU A 162 5.30 -43.10 20.06
N LYS A 163 4.65 -43.32 18.91
CA LYS A 163 4.07 -44.63 18.57
C LYS A 163 5.14 -45.72 18.45
N ILE A 164 6.34 -45.39 17.96
CA ILE A 164 7.47 -46.33 17.87
C ILE A 164 8.00 -46.69 19.26
N THR A 165 8.03 -45.73 20.20
CA THR A 165 8.46 -45.98 21.59
C THR A 165 7.40 -46.67 22.45
N GLY A 166 6.21 -46.95 21.90
CA GLY A 166 5.12 -47.64 22.60
C GLY A 166 4.20 -46.71 23.41
N THR A 167 4.38 -45.40 23.32
CA THR A 167 3.51 -44.41 23.98
C THR A 167 2.43 -43.97 23.00
N ASN A 168 1.19 -44.41 23.24
CA ASN A 168 0.04 -43.92 22.47
C ASN A 168 -0.48 -42.63 23.10
N VAL A 169 -0.21 -41.50 22.44
CA VAL A 169 -0.72 -40.17 22.81
C VAL A 169 -1.67 -39.70 21.70
N THR A 170 -2.83 -39.18 22.09
CA THR A 170 -3.76 -38.55 21.15
C THR A 170 -3.17 -37.22 20.65
N GLU A 171 -3.68 -36.70 19.52
CA GLU A 171 -3.19 -35.42 18.98
C GLU A 171 -3.45 -34.25 19.95
N GLU A 172 -4.61 -34.25 20.60
CA GLU A 172 -5.04 -33.24 21.58
C GLU A 172 -4.16 -33.26 22.84
N GLU A 173 -3.84 -34.45 23.35
CA GLU A 173 -2.91 -34.60 24.47
C GLU A 173 -1.50 -34.15 24.06
N LEU A 174 -1.03 -34.52 22.87
CA LEU A 174 0.29 -34.12 22.39
C LEU A 174 0.40 -32.60 22.26
N ASP A 175 -0.60 -31.94 21.69
CA ASP A 175 -0.64 -30.48 21.59
C ASP A 175 -0.64 -29.82 22.97
N THR A 176 -1.40 -30.36 23.93
CA THR A 176 -1.40 -29.87 25.32
C THR A 176 -0.02 -30.01 25.97
N MET A 177 0.68 -31.12 25.72
CA MET A 177 2.01 -31.38 26.24
C MET A 177 3.07 -30.44 25.65
N LEU A 178 2.97 -30.16 24.35
CA LEU A 178 3.82 -29.19 23.66
C LEU A 178 3.60 -27.76 24.21
N GLN A 179 2.34 -27.37 24.42
CA GLN A 179 1.99 -26.06 24.99
C GLN A 179 2.46 -25.88 26.42
N ASN A 180 2.31 -26.92 27.26
CA ASN A 180 2.71 -26.89 28.66
C ASN A 180 4.21 -27.12 28.86
N GLY A 181 4.96 -27.41 27.79
CA GLY A 181 6.38 -27.74 27.85
C GLY A 181 6.68 -29.02 28.66
N GLN A 182 5.70 -29.91 28.82
CA GLN A 182 5.86 -31.16 29.57
C GLN A 182 6.64 -32.17 28.74
N THR A 183 7.97 -32.09 28.80
CA THR A 183 8.88 -33.00 28.10
C THR A 183 9.08 -34.34 28.83
N ASP A 184 8.71 -34.42 30.10
CA ASP A 184 8.92 -35.61 30.94
C ASP A 184 8.18 -36.86 30.43
N VAL A 185 7.06 -36.68 29.73
CA VAL A 185 6.31 -37.83 29.18
C VAL A 185 7.05 -38.48 28.00
N PHE A 186 7.95 -37.76 27.34
CA PHE A 186 8.82 -38.34 26.32
C PHE A 186 9.86 -39.30 26.91
N THR A 187 10.20 -39.16 28.20
CA THR A 187 11.24 -39.95 28.88
C THR A 187 10.69 -41.03 29.81
N GLN A 188 9.43 -40.93 30.27
CA GLN A 188 8.86 -41.78 31.33
C GLN A 188 8.53 -43.24 30.94
N ASN A 189 8.36 -43.57 29.66
CA ASN A 189 7.93 -44.92 29.21
C ASN A 189 8.97 -45.67 28.35
N ILE A 190 10.23 -45.24 28.36
CA ILE A 190 11.32 -45.83 27.56
C ILE A 190 11.78 -47.16 28.18
N LEU A 191 11.08 -48.25 27.88
CA LEU A 191 11.45 -49.62 28.26
C LEU A 191 12.60 -50.15 27.37
N ASN A 192 13.76 -50.35 28.00
CA ASN A 192 14.81 -51.36 27.76
C ASN A 192 15.49 -51.55 26.39
N ASP A 193 15.03 -51.00 25.26
CA ASP A 193 15.79 -51.05 24.00
C ASP A 193 16.57 -49.74 23.77
N ALA A 194 17.79 -49.70 24.30
CA ALA A 194 18.51 -48.47 24.61
C ALA A 194 18.92 -47.63 23.37
N LYS A 195 19.03 -48.23 22.18
CA LYS A 195 19.54 -47.51 21.00
C LYS A 195 18.43 -46.89 20.15
N ALA A 196 17.40 -47.67 19.82
CA ALA A 196 16.27 -47.19 19.03
C ALA A 196 15.48 -46.11 19.78
N THR A 197 15.26 -46.31 21.08
CA THR A 197 14.49 -45.38 21.90
C THR A 197 15.23 -44.07 22.17
N LYS A 198 16.56 -44.12 22.33
CA LYS A 198 17.39 -42.91 22.45
C LYS A 198 17.38 -42.07 21.18
N GLN A 199 17.41 -42.71 20.00
CA GLN A 199 17.33 -42.00 18.73
C GLN A 199 15.96 -41.33 18.53
N ALA A 200 14.87 -42.02 18.87
CA ALA A 200 13.52 -41.47 18.82
C ALA A 200 13.38 -40.25 19.76
N LEU A 201 13.93 -40.33 20.98
CA LEU A 201 13.92 -39.22 21.93
C LEU A 201 14.68 -37.99 21.41
N ASN A 202 15.89 -38.20 20.85
CA ASN A 202 16.67 -37.10 20.27
C ASN A 202 15.93 -36.43 19.10
N GLU A 203 15.21 -37.21 18.29
CA GLU A 203 14.40 -36.67 17.20
C GLU A 203 13.22 -35.85 17.76
N ILE A 204 12.51 -36.36 18.76
CA ILE A 204 11.41 -35.65 19.43
C ILE A 204 11.89 -34.30 19.99
N GLU A 205 12.99 -34.29 20.75
CA GLU A 205 13.55 -33.08 21.34
C GLU A 205 13.95 -32.05 20.27
N SER A 206 14.66 -32.52 19.24
CA SER A 206 15.07 -31.71 18.10
C SER A 206 13.87 -31.07 17.38
N ARG A 207 12.75 -31.80 17.25
CA ARG A 207 11.53 -31.30 16.59
C ARG A 207 10.75 -30.34 17.46
N HIS A 208 10.68 -30.60 18.77
CA HIS A 208 10.06 -29.70 19.73
C HIS A 208 10.78 -28.35 19.79
N ASP A 209 12.11 -28.34 19.81
CA ASP A 209 12.90 -27.09 19.75
C ASP A 209 12.62 -26.30 18.46
N GLU A 210 12.47 -26.99 17.31
CA GLU A 210 12.07 -26.33 16.06
C GLU A 210 10.65 -25.74 16.12
N ILE A 211 9.69 -26.41 16.76
CA ILE A 211 8.33 -25.88 16.98
C ILE A 211 8.40 -24.62 17.86
N LEU A 212 9.18 -24.61 18.93
CA LEU A 212 9.31 -23.44 19.81
C LEU A 212 9.92 -22.22 19.08
N LYS A 213 10.96 -22.44 18.26
CA LYS A 213 11.57 -21.37 17.44
C LYS A 213 10.60 -20.84 16.39
N LEU A 214 9.86 -21.75 15.75
CA LEU A 214 8.81 -21.43 14.80
C LEU A 214 7.71 -20.56 15.42
N GLU A 215 7.16 -20.96 16.57
CA GLU A 215 6.08 -20.24 17.25
C GLU A 215 6.51 -18.84 17.69
N ARG A 216 7.76 -18.66 18.14
CA ARG A 216 8.32 -17.33 18.41
C ARG A 216 8.35 -16.46 17.14
N SER A 217 8.82 -17.02 16.02
CA SER A 217 8.85 -16.30 14.75
C SER A 217 7.44 -15.94 14.26
N VAL A 218 6.46 -16.83 14.39
CA VAL A 218 5.06 -16.55 14.04
C VAL A 218 4.49 -15.43 14.91
N ARG A 219 4.76 -15.44 16.22
CA ARG A 219 4.31 -14.39 17.14
C ARG A 219 4.89 -13.02 16.78
N ASP A 220 6.20 -12.95 16.54
CA ASP A 220 6.86 -11.72 16.14
C ASP A 220 6.29 -11.12 14.84
N LEU A 221 5.90 -12.00 13.92
CA LEU A 221 5.29 -11.60 12.66
C LEU A 221 3.80 -11.19 12.85
N HIS A 222 3.06 -11.87 13.74
CA HIS A 222 1.65 -11.60 14.03
C HIS A 222 1.39 -10.17 14.46
N ASP A 223 2.21 -9.63 15.38
CA ASP A 223 2.09 -8.25 15.87
C ASP A 223 2.21 -7.23 14.73
N MET A 224 3.01 -7.53 13.70
CA MET A 224 3.14 -6.67 12.52
C MET A 224 1.93 -6.73 11.58
N PHE A 225 1.29 -7.89 11.43
CA PHE A 225 0.13 -8.04 10.54
C PHE A 225 -1.16 -7.52 11.13
N GLN A 226 -1.36 -7.66 12.44
CA GLN A 226 -2.61 -7.25 13.05
C GLN A 226 -2.87 -5.74 12.88
N TYR A 227 -1.81 -4.93 12.94
CA TYR A 227 -1.91 -3.49 12.64
C TYR A 227 -2.33 -3.22 11.18
N LEU A 228 -1.65 -3.85 10.21
CA LEU A 228 -1.90 -3.58 8.79
C LEU A 228 -3.22 -4.19 8.30
N ALA A 229 -3.65 -5.32 8.86
CA ALA A 229 -4.93 -5.95 8.53
C ALA A 229 -6.11 -5.04 8.89
N MET A 230 -6.07 -4.43 10.09
CA MET A 230 -7.05 -3.43 10.50
C MET A 230 -7.06 -2.21 9.56
N GLU A 231 -5.88 -1.76 9.14
CA GLU A 231 -5.74 -0.61 8.28
C GLU A 231 -6.27 -0.86 6.85
N VAL A 232 -6.00 -2.04 6.28
CA VAL A 232 -6.50 -2.45 4.97
C VAL A 232 -8.02 -2.62 4.99
N GLU A 233 -8.60 -3.17 6.05
CA GLU A 233 -10.06 -3.27 6.22
C GLU A 233 -10.72 -1.88 6.26
N ALA A 234 -10.12 -0.92 6.98
CA ALA A 234 -10.59 0.46 7.05
C ALA A 234 -10.38 1.27 5.74
N GLN A 235 -9.48 0.83 4.85
CA GLN A 235 -9.22 1.44 3.54
C GLN A 235 -9.99 0.75 2.39
N GLY A 236 -10.54 -0.44 2.62
CA GLY A 236 -11.17 -1.32 1.62
C GLY A 236 -12.37 -0.72 0.87
N GLU A 237 -12.97 0.36 1.39
CA GLU A 237 -14.11 1.03 0.75
C GLU A 237 -13.70 1.85 -0.48
N MET A 238 -12.47 2.39 -0.54
CA MET A 238 -12.06 3.34 -1.59
C MET A 238 -11.26 2.70 -2.76
N VAL A 239 -10.69 1.50 -2.56
CA VAL A 239 -9.71 0.89 -3.48
C VAL A 239 -10.37 0.19 -4.67
N ASN A 240 -11.53 -0.45 -4.46
CA ASN A 240 -12.19 -1.24 -5.51
C ASN A 240 -13.14 -0.42 -6.39
N ARG A 241 -13.31 0.88 -6.13
CA ARG A 241 -14.22 1.73 -6.90
C ARG A 241 -13.42 2.70 -7.76
N ILE A 242 -12.88 2.18 -8.86
CA ILE A 242 -12.40 3.01 -9.98
C ILE A 242 -13.50 4.01 -10.36
N GLU A 243 -14.76 3.56 -10.37
CA GLU A 243 -15.94 4.38 -10.61
C GLU A 243 -16.10 5.54 -9.61
N GLU A 244 -15.83 5.32 -8.32
CA GLU A 244 -15.95 6.37 -7.30
C GLU A 244 -14.81 7.40 -7.40
N ASN A 245 -13.59 6.93 -7.69
CA ASN A 245 -12.46 7.82 -7.95
C ASN A 245 -12.68 8.68 -9.23
N ILE A 246 -13.30 8.11 -10.25
CA ILE A 246 -13.70 8.84 -11.46
C ILE A 246 -14.84 9.82 -11.16
N LYS A 247 -15.86 9.39 -10.41
CA LYS A 247 -17.01 10.23 -10.03
C LYS A 247 -16.58 11.48 -9.25
N GLN A 248 -15.71 11.31 -8.25
CA GLN A 248 -15.15 12.45 -7.51
C GLN A 248 -14.37 13.43 -8.40
N SER A 249 -13.70 12.93 -9.45
CA SER A 249 -13.02 13.79 -10.43
C SER A 249 -14.01 14.56 -11.29
N SER A 250 -15.10 13.91 -11.70
CA SER A 250 -16.17 14.53 -12.50
C SER A 250 -16.88 15.64 -11.73
N ASP A 251 -17.24 15.40 -10.46
CA ASP A 251 -17.93 16.37 -9.60
C ASP A 251 -17.10 17.66 -9.40
N TYR A 252 -15.76 17.52 -9.35
CA TYR A 252 -14.86 18.67 -9.27
C TYR A 252 -14.81 19.47 -10.58
N VAL A 253 -14.72 18.82 -11.74
CA VAL A 253 -14.73 19.50 -13.04
C VAL A 253 -16.02 20.27 -13.23
N GLU A 254 -17.16 19.69 -12.83
CA GLU A 254 -18.45 20.38 -12.87
C GLU A 254 -18.49 21.60 -11.94
N SER A 255 -17.98 21.47 -10.72
CA SER A 255 -17.91 22.57 -9.75
C SER A 255 -16.96 23.67 -10.21
N ALA A 256 -15.81 23.31 -10.79
CA ALA A 256 -14.86 24.24 -11.38
C ALA A 256 -15.46 25.00 -12.58
N ALA A 257 -16.20 24.30 -13.45
CA ALA A 257 -16.92 24.93 -14.57
C ALA A 257 -17.97 25.94 -14.08
N LYS A 258 -18.72 25.62 -13.02
CA LYS A 258 -19.67 26.57 -12.40
C LYS A 258 -18.95 27.80 -11.82
N ASN A 259 -17.83 27.60 -11.11
CA ASN A 259 -17.06 28.70 -10.52
C ASN A 259 -16.43 29.61 -11.59
N THR A 260 -15.90 29.06 -12.69
CA THR A 260 -15.34 29.86 -13.79
C THR A 260 -16.43 30.63 -14.53
N GLN A 261 -17.60 30.02 -14.74
CA GLN A 261 -18.75 30.72 -15.31
C GLN A 261 -19.18 31.90 -14.44
N GLN A 262 -19.28 31.71 -13.12
CA GLN A 262 -19.58 32.79 -12.19
C GLN A 262 -18.51 33.88 -12.22
N ALA A 263 -17.22 33.52 -12.22
CA ALA A 263 -16.11 34.48 -12.31
C ALA A 263 -16.21 35.36 -13.56
N VAL A 264 -16.54 34.78 -14.73
CA VAL A 264 -16.76 35.55 -15.97
C VAL A 264 -17.95 36.49 -15.84
N THR A 265 -19.05 36.06 -15.21
CA THR A 265 -20.20 36.96 -14.98
C THR A 265 -19.85 38.13 -14.06
N TYR A 266 -19.08 37.88 -12.99
CA TYR A 266 -18.59 38.93 -12.10
C TYR A 266 -17.62 39.88 -12.81
N GLN A 267 -16.69 39.36 -13.62
CA GLN A 267 -15.77 40.18 -14.42
C GLN A 267 -16.54 41.05 -15.43
N ASN A 268 -17.53 40.50 -16.12
CA ASN A 268 -18.38 41.25 -17.05
C ASN A 268 -19.17 42.35 -16.35
N LYS A 269 -19.72 42.07 -15.16
CA LYS A 269 -20.42 43.07 -14.36
C LYS A 269 -19.48 44.17 -13.87
N ALA A 270 -18.27 43.81 -13.42
CA ALA A 270 -17.25 44.77 -13.01
C ALA A 270 -16.81 45.67 -14.18
N ARG A 271 -16.58 45.11 -15.37
CA ARG A 271 -16.24 45.89 -16.59
C ARG A 271 -17.34 46.87 -16.97
N LYS A 272 -18.62 46.45 -16.93
CA LYS A 272 -19.76 47.34 -17.19
C LYS A 272 -19.84 48.48 -16.18
N ASN A 273 -19.68 48.17 -14.89
CA ASN A 273 -19.68 49.18 -13.83
C ASN A 273 -18.52 50.18 -13.98
N PHE A 274 -17.34 49.69 -14.37
CA PHE A 274 -16.17 50.54 -14.62
C PHE A 274 -16.37 51.45 -15.84
N ALA A 275 -16.97 50.95 -16.93
CA ALA A 275 -17.30 51.77 -18.09
C ALA A 275 -18.31 52.88 -17.76
N VAL A 276 -19.32 52.58 -16.94
CA VAL A 276 -20.28 53.58 -16.45
C VAL A 276 -19.60 54.64 -15.59
N LEU A 277 -18.69 54.24 -14.68
CA LEU A 277 -17.92 55.17 -13.86
C LEU A 277 -17.07 56.13 -14.72
N LEU A 278 -16.38 55.60 -15.74
CA LEU A 278 -15.58 56.39 -16.67
C LEU A 278 -16.42 57.38 -17.49
N PHE A 279 -17.63 57.00 -17.90
CA PHE A 279 -18.54 57.89 -18.62
C PHE A 279 -18.92 59.12 -17.77
N PHE A 280 -19.31 58.90 -16.49
CA PHE A 280 -19.64 59.99 -15.59
C PHE A 280 -18.44 60.90 -15.28
N LEU A 281 -17.24 60.34 -15.12
CA LEU A 281 -16.02 61.13 -14.92
C LEU A 281 -15.72 62.06 -16.11
N ASN A 282 -15.86 61.55 -17.34
CA ASN A 282 -15.68 62.36 -18.56
C ASN A 282 -16.75 63.45 -18.70
N LEU A 283 -18.01 63.14 -18.38
CA LEU A 283 -19.09 64.13 -18.41
C LEU A 283 -18.81 65.30 -17.43
N ILE A 284 -18.43 64.97 -16.19
CA ILE A 284 -18.09 65.98 -15.17
C ILE A 284 -16.90 66.82 -15.63
N PHE A 285 -15.84 66.19 -16.17
CA PHE A 285 -14.67 66.89 -16.69
C PHE A 285 -15.05 67.90 -17.78
N THR A 286 -15.92 67.52 -18.71
CA THR A 286 -16.36 68.38 -19.81
C THR A 286 -17.13 69.60 -19.29
N ILE A 287 -18.04 69.40 -18.33
CA ILE A 287 -18.83 70.48 -17.71
C ILE A 287 -17.91 71.46 -16.97
N VAL A 288 -16.94 70.96 -16.20
CA VAL A 288 -15.96 71.79 -15.49
C VAL A 288 -15.12 72.61 -16.48
N CYS A 289 -14.62 71.99 -17.55
CA CYS A 289 -13.87 72.68 -18.59
C CYS A 289 -14.70 73.78 -19.28
N GLU A 290 -15.98 73.53 -19.56
CA GLU A 290 -16.86 74.50 -20.20
C GLU A 290 -17.17 75.70 -19.28
N ARG A 291 -17.35 75.45 -17.98
CA ARG A 291 -17.52 76.49 -16.96
C ARG A 291 -16.28 77.35 -16.81
N ILE A 292 -15.09 76.74 -16.80
CA ILE A 292 -13.81 77.46 -16.75
C ILE A 292 -13.64 78.32 -18.01
N LYS A 293 -13.92 77.78 -19.21
CA LYS A 293 -13.87 78.55 -20.46
C LYS A 293 -14.81 79.75 -20.44
N ARG A 294 -16.06 79.57 -19.99
CA ARG A 294 -17.01 80.68 -19.85
C ARG A 294 -16.55 81.73 -18.85
N PHE A 295 -15.95 81.30 -17.74
CA PHE A 295 -15.39 82.23 -16.75
C PHE A 295 -14.22 83.04 -17.33
N ILE A 296 -13.33 82.42 -18.11
CA ILE A 296 -12.21 83.10 -18.77
C ILE A 296 -12.70 84.06 -19.88
N LEU A 297 -13.75 83.70 -20.63
CA LEU A 297 -14.31 84.55 -21.70
C LEU A 297 -15.15 85.73 -21.19
N CYS A 298 -15.57 85.72 -19.93
CA CYS A 298 -16.32 86.81 -19.30
C CYS A 298 -15.43 87.79 -18.51
N PHE A 299 -14.11 87.58 -18.51
CA PHE A 299 -13.11 88.43 -17.86
C PHE A 299 -12.16 88.99 -18.92
#